data_AF-A0A4Z1KMP2-F1
#
_entry.id   AF-A0A4Z1KMP2-F1
#
_cell.length_a   1.000
_cell.length_b   1.000
_cell.length_c   1.000
_cell.angle_alpha   90.00
_cell.angle_beta   90.00
_cell.angle_gamma   90.00
#
_symmetry.space_group_name_H-M   'P 1'
#
loop_
_entity.id
_entity.type
_entity.pdbx_description
1 polymer ?
#
loop_
_entity_poly.entity_id
_entity_poly.type
_entity_poly.pdbx_seq_one_letter_code
_entity_poly.pdbx_strand_id
1 'polypeptide(L)'
;MHPISPKPTHLILLTCHAIYVSGPLEHESSWLLAPLQKAGREWITFIKHITRAAELWRGDENSLLVISGGFTRGEVCRSEAGGYFDVGVERGLWVVGDLRTEKGGGRIVLEEEALDSWENLVRGLLAFWRETGGWAEKIMIVSHGFKRERFGKLHCGVLGLGMGTSFGPSRERNDREDGNGKGKGVEVVFEGINPEFMDKESEEFDAEKCEDTMKGERERGYGEWEKDLWGTGMVLRGKRGGRDKWGVKGEERRLFESEEERERSGLKTRWLEEREGVRREEVIVEEGSWPWNC
;
A
#
# COMPACT_ATOMS: atom_id res chain seq x y z
N MET A 1 37.82 2.50 4.20
CA MET A 1 36.50 3.14 4.12
C MET A 1 35.67 2.33 3.15
N HIS A 2 34.64 1.63 3.60
CA HIS A 2 33.69 1.01 2.67
C HIS A 2 32.94 2.14 1.94
N PRO A 3 32.79 2.08 0.60
CA PRO A 3 31.97 3.05 -0.09
C PRO A 3 30.56 2.98 0.50
N ILE A 4 30.01 4.13 0.89
CA ILE A 4 28.62 4.24 1.31
C ILE A 4 27.80 3.96 0.05
N SER A 5 27.14 2.81 0.00
CA SER A 5 26.21 2.51 -1.11
C SER A 5 25.20 3.65 -1.22
N PRO A 6 24.89 4.12 -2.44
CA PRO A 6 23.89 5.17 -2.63
C PRO A 6 22.56 4.73 -2.00
N LYS A 7 21.88 5.68 -1.37
CA LYS A 7 20.58 5.39 -0.74
C LYS A 7 19.53 5.19 -1.84
N PRO A 8 18.58 4.25 -1.65
CA PRO A 8 17.47 4.09 -2.58
C PRO A 8 16.72 5.40 -2.82
N THR A 9 16.32 5.64 -4.06
CA THR A 9 15.48 6.79 -4.48
C THR A 9 14.12 6.35 -5.03
N HIS A 10 13.94 5.06 -5.33
CA HIS A 10 12.69 4.50 -5.85
C HIS A 10 11.98 3.64 -4.79
N LEU A 11 10.69 3.87 -4.59
CA LEU A 11 9.84 3.06 -3.71
C LEU A 11 9.08 2.02 -4.56
N ILE A 12 9.27 0.73 -4.27
CA ILE A 12 8.29 -0.31 -4.64
C ILE A 12 7.35 -0.49 -3.46
N LEU A 13 6.07 -0.15 -3.62
CA LEU A 13 5.06 -0.31 -2.59
C LEU A 13 4.17 -1.52 -2.91
N LEU A 14 4.36 -2.62 -2.18
CA LEU A 14 3.48 -3.79 -2.24
C LEU A 14 2.39 -3.65 -1.18
N THR A 15 1.14 -3.44 -1.62
CA THR A 15 0.02 -3.29 -0.69
C THR A 15 -0.60 -4.65 -0.37
N CYS A 16 -0.78 -4.98 0.90
CA CYS A 16 -1.36 -6.24 1.30
C CYS A 16 -2.89 -6.20 1.38
N HIS A 17 -3.51 -7.37 1.22
CA HIS A 17 -4.96 -7.56 1.15
C HIS A 17 -5.49 -8.78 1.94
N ALA A 18 -4.60 -9.57 2.53
CA ALA A 18 -4.91 -10.79 3.29
C ALA A 18 -3.67 -11.23 4.09
N ILE A 19 -3.84 -12.17 5.02
CA ILE A 19 -2.74 -12.69 5.84
C ILE A 19 -2.42 -14.12 5.39
N TYR A 20 -1.20 -14.35 4.90
CA TYR A 20 -0.65 -15.71 4.82
C TYR A 20 -0.27 -16.17 6.24
N VAL A 21 -0.74 -17.36 6.63
CA VAL A 21 -0.52 -17.92 7.96
C VAL A 21 0.59 -18.96 7.93
N SER A 22 0.36 -20.06 7.21
CA SER A 22 1.31 -21.17 7.01
C SER A 22 0.73 -22.24 6.07
N GLY A 23 1.60 -23.13 5.58
CA GLY A 23 1.22 -24.29 4.78
C GLY A 23 1.36 -24.06 3.28
N PRO A 24 0.82 -24.95 2.42
CA PRO A 24 1.01 -24.83 0.98
C PRO A 24 0.43 -23.53 0.43
N LEU A 25 1.29 -22.68 -0.16
CA LEU A 25 0.94 -21.33 -0.63
C LEU A 25 -0.32 -21.28 -1.52
N GLU A 26 -0.53 -22.28 -2.36
CA GLU A 26 -1.63 -22.31 -3.32
C GLU A 26 -2.95 -22.86 -2.76
N HIS A 27 -3.00 -23.17 -1.46
CA HIS A 27 -4.21 -23.65 -0.78
C HIS A 27 -4.93 -22.50 -0.06
N GLU A 28 -6.26 -22.44 -0.20
CA GLU A 28 -7.11 -21.45 0.49
C GLU A 28 -6.86 -21.40 2.01
N SER A 29 -6.74 -22.59 2.63
CA SER A 29 -6.60 -22.73 4.09
C SER A 29 -5.32 -22.12 4.66
N SER A 30 -4.33 -21.84 3.81
CA SER A 30 -3.08 -21.20 4.22
C SER A 30 -3.21 -19.69 4.37
N TRP A 31 -4.37 -19.12 4.00
CA TRP A 31 -4.63 -17.70 4.00
C TRP A 31 -5.87 -17.35 4.82
N LEU A 32 -5.79 -16.28 5.61
CA LEU A 32 -6.97 -15.63 6.18
C LEU A 32 -7.55 -14.63 5.20
N LEU A 33 -8.69 -15.02 4.64
CA LEU A 33 -9.38 -14.33 3.56
C LEU A 33 -10.70 -13.73 4.05
N ALA A 34 -11.03 -12.54 3.54
CA ALA A 34 -12.39 -12.02 3.63
C ALA A 34 -13.36 -12.87 2.78
N PRO A 35 -14.67 -12.90 3.10
CA PRO A 35 -15.62 -13.79 2.42
C PRO A 35 -15.61 -13.71 0.89
N LEU A 36 -15.53 -12.51 0.31
CA LEU A 36 -15.52 -12.30 -1.14
C LEU A 36 -14.26 -12.89 -1.83
N GLN A 37 -13.16 -12.99 -1.08
CA GLN A 37 -11.85 -13.39 -1.61
C GLN A 37 -11.73 -14.91 -1.81
N LYS A 38 -12.49 -15.69 -1.02
CA LYS A 38 -12.47 -17.16 -1.04
C LYS A 38 -12.95 -17.73 -2.38
N ALA A 39 -14.13 -17.29 -2.82
CA ALA A 39 -14.77 -17.81 -4.02
C ALA A 39 -14.04 -17.47 -5.33
N GLY A 40 -12.90 -16.76 -5.29
CA GLY A 40 -12.23 -16.22 -6.48
C GLY A 40 -10.74 -16.50 -6.51
N ARG A 41 -10.28 -17.44 -5.66
CA ARG A 41 -8.87 -17.82 -5.55
C ARG A 41 -7.93 -16.63 -5.40
N GLU A 42 -8.36 -15.59 -4.69
CA GLU A 42 -7.60 -14.33 -4.62
C GLU A 42 -6.19 -14.50 -4.02
N TRP A 43 -5.96 -15.55 -3.21
CA TRP A 43 -4.62 -15.89 -2.72
C TRP A 43 -3.60 -16.13 -3.85
N ILE A 44 -4.03 -16.68 -4.99
CA ILE A 44 -3.19 -16.79 -6.18
C ILE A 44 -2.83 -15.40 -6.73
N THR A 45 -3.74 -14.45 -6.63
CA THR A 45 -3.50 -13.05 -7.03
C THR A 45 -2.51 -12.37 -6.10
N PHE A 46 -2.58 -12.62 -4.79
CA PHE A 46 -1.61 -12.09 -3.83
C PHE A 46 -0.20 -12.63 -4.09
N ILE A 47 -0.08 -13.91 -4.42
CA ILE A 47 1.19 -14.51 -4.86
C ILE A 47 1.72 -13.81 -6.13
N LYS A 48 0.86 -13.45 -7.07
CA LYS A 48 1.24 -12.66 -8.27
C LYS A 48 1.67 -11.24 -7.90
N HIS A 49 1.01 -10.58 -6.96
CA HIS A 49 1.45 -9.27 -6.44
C HIS A 49 2.86 -9.36 -5.85
N ILE A 50 3.11 -10.35 -4.99
CA ILE A 50 4.42 -10.60 -4.36
C ILE A 50 5.49 -10.88 -5.44
N THR A 51 5.17 -11.73 -6.42
CA THR A 51 6.07 -12.05 -7.53
C THR A 51 6.40 -10.79 -8.35
N ARG A 52 5.40 -9.99 -8.71
CA ARG A 52 5.61 -8.75 -9.48
C ARG A 52 6.43 -7.73 -8.71
N ALA A 53 6.18 -7.56 -7.42
CA ALA A 53 6.97 -6.67 -6.57
C ALA A 53 8.44 -7.11 -6.50
N ALA A 54 8.69 -8.43 -6.41
CA ALA A 54 10.04 -9.00 -6.43
C ALA A 54 10.78 -8.72 -7.75
N GLU A 55 10.10 -8.85 -8.89
CA GLU A 55 10.66 -8.54 -10.22
C GLU A 55 11.07 -7.07 -10.33
N LEU A 56 10.19 -6.15 -9.92
CA LEU A 56 10.45 -4.71 -9.94
C LEU A 56 11.64 -4.36 -9.04
N TRP A 57 11.64 -4.89 -7.81
CA TRP A 57 12.68 -4.65 -6.83
C TRP A 57 14.06 -5.20 -7.24
N ARG A 58 14.09 -6.40 -7.84
CA ARG A 58 15.34 -7.01 -8.35
C ARG A 58 15.84 -6.32 -9.61
N GLY A 59 14.93 -5.82 -10.45
CA GLY A 59 15.26 -5.09 -11.68
C GLY A 59 15.81 -3.69 -11.45
N ASP A 60 15.78 -3.18 -10.22
CA ASP A 60 16.15 -1.81 -9.89
C ASP A 60 16.99 -1.74 -8.61
N GLU A 61 18.30 -1.55 -8.75
CA GLU A 61 19.24 -1.43 -7.62
C GLU A 61 19.00 -0.17 -6.76
N ASN A 62 18.34 0.86 -7.32
CA ASN A 62 18.00 2.08 -6.60
C ASN A 62 16.66 1.98 -5.84
N SER A 63 16.03 0.80 -5.88
CA SER A 63 14.75 0.59 -5.23
C SER A 63 14.84 0.08 -3.79
N LEU A 64 13.86 0.47 -2.99
CA LEU A 64 13.51 -0.11 -1.71
C LEU A 64 12.11 -0.69 -1.82
N LEU A 65 11.94 -1.97 -1.48
CA LEU A 65 10.64 -2.62 -1.40
C LEU A 65 10.05 -2.39 -0.01
N VAL A 66 8.88 -1.75 0.06
CA VAL A 66 8.07 -1.67 1.26
C VAL A 66 6.85 -2.57 1.07
N ILE A 67 6.73 -3.59 1.92
CA ILE A 67 5.55 -4.45 2.01
C ILE A 67 4.67 -3.87 3.11
N SER A 68 3.48 -3.40 2.76
CA SER A 68 2.64 -2.60 3.66
C SER A 68 1.30 -3.26 3.92
N GLY A 69 1.00 -3.49 5.20
CA GLY A 69 -0.22 -4.09 5.70
C GLY A 69 -0.06 -4.65 7.11
N GLY A 70 -0.94 -4.23 8.02
CA GLY A 70 -0.79 -4.49 9.45
C GLY A 70 -1.56 -5.69 10.01
N PHE A 71 -1.72 -5.69 11.32
CA PHE A 71 -2.41 -6.74 12.08
C PHE A 71 -3.94 -6.57 12.00
N THR A 72 -4.53 -7.03 10.91
CA THR A 72 -5.95 -6.76 10.57
C THR A 72 -6.95 -7.80 11.09
N ARG A 73 -6.47 -8.92 11.64
CA ARG A 73 -7.27 -10.09 12.07
C ARG A 73 -6.92 -10.50 13.48
N GLY A 74 -7.93 -10.79 14.31
CA GLY A 74 -7.76 -11.22 15.70
C GLY A 74 -7.48 -12.71 15.83
N GLU A 75 -7.71 -13.46 14.75
CA GLU A 75 -7.52 -14.90 14.65
C GLU A 75 -6.04 -15.31 14.70
N VAL A 76 -5.13 -14.40 14.34
CA VAL A 76 -3.67 -14.62 14.32
C VAL A 76 -2.93 -13.36 14.75
N CYS A 77 -1.85 -13.52 15.53
CA CYS A 77 -0.93 -12.43 15.85
C CYS A 77 0.11 -12.31 14.73
N ARG A 78 -0.34 -11.85 13.56
CA ARG A 78 0.50 -11.74 12.37
C ARG A 78 0.02 -10.57 11.51
N SER A 79 0.95 -9.77 11.02
CA SER A 79 0.66 -8.71 10.05
C SER A 79 0.46 -9.29 8.65
N GLU A 80 -0.28 -8.58 7.82
CA GLU A 80 -0.36 -8.92 6.40
C GLU A 80 1.03 -8.85 5.73
N ALA A 81 1.82 -7.82 6.05
CA ALA A 81 3.16 -7.62 5.49
C ALA A 81 4.14 -8.75 5.84
N GLY A 82 4.16 -9.20 7.09
CA GLY A 82 4.96 -10.36 7.51
C GLY A 82 4.49 -11.64 6.81
N GLY A 83 3.18 -11.83 6.64
CA GLY A 83 2.60 -12.87 5.78
C GLY A 83 3.19 -12.87 4.37
N TYR A 84 3.14 -11.72 3.70
CA TYR A 84 3.62 -11.57 2.32
C TYR A 84 5.14 -11.76 2.20
N PHE A 85 5.91 -11.31 3.20
CA PHE A 85 7.35 -11.51 3.24
C PHE A 85 7.72 -13.00 3.26
N ASP A 86 7.08 -13.79 4.13
CA ASP A 86 7.36 -15.23 4.24
C ASP A 86 7.00 -15.96 2.94
N VAL A 87 5.91 -15.60 2.27
CA VAL A 87 5.57 -16.15 0.94
C VAL A 87 6.69 -15.90 -0.06
N GLY A 88 7.30 -14.70 -0.05
CA GLY A 88 8.42 -14.41 -0.93
C GLY A 88 9.69 -15.20 -0.59
N VAL A 89 9.95 -15.45 0.70
CA VAL A 89 11.04 -16.35 1.14
C VAL A 89 10.78 -17.79 0.68
N GLU A 90 9.59 -18.32 0.92
CA GLU A 90 9.19 -19.68 0.51
C GLU A 90 9.27 -19.90 -1.00
N ARG A 91 9.02 -18.85 -1.80
CA ARG A 91 9.13 -18.88 -3.26
C ARG A 91 10.53 -18.58 -3.80
N GLY A 92 11.52 -18.29 -2.94
CA GLY A 92 12.86 -17.88 -3.37
C GLY A 92 12.90 -16.53 -4.09
N LEU A 93 11.90 -15.67 -3.86
CA LEU A 93 11.80 -14.33 -4.41
C LEU A 93 12.69 -13.31 -3.66
N TRP A 94 13.12 -13.65 -2.46
CA TRP A 94 14.14 -12.98 -1.66
C TRP A 94 14.57 -13.91 -0.53
N VAL A 95 15.63 -13.55 0.20
CA VAL A 95 16.07 -14.25 1.40
C VAL A 95 15.82 -13.40 2.64
N VAL A 96 15.83 -14.02 3.82
CA VAL A 96 15.69 -13.30 5.10
C VAL A 96 16.71 -12.17 5.26
N GLY A 97 17.92 -12.32 4.70
CA GLY A 97 18.96 -11.29 4.71
C GLY A 97 18.65 -10.05 3.85
N ASP A 98 17.65 -10.10 2.98
CA ASP A 98 17.19 -8.93 2.21
C ASP A 98 16.28 -8.02 3.05
N LEU A 99 15.78 -8.51 4.19
CA LEU A 99 15.04 -7.70 5.14
C LEU A 99 15.96 -6.68 5.82
N ARG A 100 15.51 -5.44 5.83
CA ARG A 100 16.21 -4.33 6.47
C ARG A 100 16.15 -4.49 7.98
N THR A 101 17.29 -4.30 8.63
CA THR A 101 17.43 -4.41 10.09
C THR A 101 17.90 -3.08 10.67
N GLU A 102 17.78 -2.92 11.99
CA GLU A 102 18.30 -1.76 12.71
C GLU A 102 19.81 -1.52 12.48
N LYS A 103 20.57 -2.59 12.18
CA LYS A 103 22.00 -2.53 11.89
C LYS A 103 22.29 -2.06 10.45
N GLY A 104 21.26 -1.71 9.68
CA GLY A 104 21.34 -1.47 8.25
C GLY A 104 21.44 -2.76 7.43
N GLY A 105 21.61 -2.61 6.12
CA GLY A 105 21.53 -3.73 5.16
C GLY A 105 20.10 -4.01 4.71
N GLY A 106 19.96 -4.95 3.76
CA GLY A 106 18.67 -5.27 3.14
C GLY A 106 18.08 -4.13 2.29
N ARG A 107 17.13 -4.48 1.43
CA ARG A 107 16.34 -3.54 0.62
C ARG A 107 14.83 -3.82 0.68
N ILE A 108 14.40 -4.58 1.69
CA ILE A 108 12.99 -4.89 1.94
C ILE A 108 12.63 -4.41 3.34
N VAL A 109 11.49 -3.73 3.48
CA VAL A 109 10.97 -3.18 4.74
C VAL A 109 9.55 -3.68 4.92
N LEU A 110 9.20 -4.06 6.15
CA LEU A 110 7.83 -4.37 6.53
C LEU A 110 7.22 -3.16 7.19
N GLU A 111 6.10 -2.69 6.65
CA GLU A 111 5.25 -1.70 7.26
C GLU A 111 4.01 -2.43 7.79
N GLU A 112 3.96 -2.62 9.11
CA GLU A 112 3.02 -3.55 9.77
C GLU A 112 1.86 -2.83 10.48
N GLU A 113 1.58 -1.57 10.15
CA GLU A 113 0.59 -0.76 10.84
C GLU A 113 -0.56 -0.29 9.95
N ALA A 114 -0.43 -0.39 8.62
CA ALA A 114 -1.50 0.03 7.73
C ALA A 114 -2.74 -0.86 7.84
N LEU A 115 -3.91 -0.25 8.06
CA LEU A 115 -5.18 -0.98 8.18
C LEU A 115 -6.08 -0.79 6.97
N ASP A 116 -5.76 0.10 6.03
CA ASP A 116 -6.50 0.31 4.79
C ASP A 116 -5.59 0.76 3.64
N SER A 117 -6.16 1.01 2.46
CA SER A 117 -5.36 1.41 1.28
C SER A 117 -4.73 2.79 1.37
N TRP A 118 -5.29 3.69 2.17
CA TRP A 118 -4.71 5.02 2.39
C TRP A 118 -3.51 4.91 3.32
N GLU A 119 -3.65 4.18 4.42
CA GLU A 119 -2.52 3.91 5.31
C GLU A 119 -1.44 3.11 4.60
N ASN A 120 -1.77 2.19 3.69
CA ASN A 120 -0.76 1.50 2.90
C ASN A 120 0.13 2.50 2.13
N LEU A 121 -0.48 3.52 1.52
CA LEU A 121 0.26 4.55 0.80
C LEU A 121 1.06 5.45 1.76
N VAL A 122 0.38 6.06 2.73
CA VAL A 122 1.00 7.04 3.63
C VAL A 122 2.10 6.42 4.49
N ARG A 123 1.84 5.27 5.10
CA ARG A 123 2.84 4.58 5.92
C ARG A 123 3.94 3.97 5.07
N GLY A 124 3.63 3.52 3.85
CA GLY A 124 4.65 3.09 2.89
C GLY A 124 5.64 4.21 2.52
N LEU A 125 5.14 5.42 2.29
CA LEU A 125 5.96 6.62 2.05
C LEU A 125 6.81 6.97 3.28
N LEU A 126 6.21 6.93 4.48
CA LEU A 126 6.92 7.20 5.73
C LEU A 126 8.01 6.16 6.02
N ALA A 127 7.72 4.87 5.80
CA ALA A 127 8.70 3.80 5.93
C ALA A 127 9.89 4.02 4.98
N PHE A 128 9.63 4.39 3.72
CA PHE A 128 10.69 4.75 2.79
C PHE A 128 11.54 5.91 3.29
N TRP A 129 10.91 6.99 3.75
CA TRP A 129 11.60 8.17 4.26
C TRP A 129 12.43 7.86 5.51
N ARG A 130 11.92 7.03 6.43
CA ARG A 130 12.68 6.59 7.63
C ARG A 130 13.97 5.89 7.25
N GLU A 131 13.91 5.02 6.26
CA GLU A 131 15.04 4.18 5.88
C GLU A 131 16.09 4.89 5.01
N THR A 132 15.68 5.91 4.25
CA THR A 132 16.55 6.63 3.30
C THR A 132 16.88 8.05 3.77
N GLY A 133 16.06 8.65 4.61
CA GLY A 133 16.13 10.06 5.00
C GLY A 133 15.72 11.04 3.89
N GLY A 134 15.19 10.56 2.77
CA GLY A 134 14.67 11.35 1.65
C GLY A 134 13.32 10.80 1.19
N TRP A 135 12.55 11.63 0.49
CA TRP A 135 11.30 11.16 -0.13
C TRP A 135 11.61 10.51 -1.49
N ALA A 136 10.78 9.54 -1.89
CA ALA A 136 10.99 8.81 -3.12
C ALA A 136 10.81 9.72 -4.35
N GLU A 137 11.71 9.60 -5.32
CA GLU A 137 11.62 10.28 -6.62
C GLU A 137 10.68 9.52 -7.58
N LYS A 138 10.51 8.22 -7.32
CA LYS A 138 9.62 7.33 -8.06
C LYS A 138 8.90 6.38 -7.12
N ILE A 139 7.61 6.14 -7.34
CA ILE A 139 6.78 5.21 -6.57
C ILE A 139 6.13 4.22 -7.55
N MET A 140 6.36 2.93 -7.34
CA MET A 140 5.73 1.84 -8.08
C MET A 140 4.80 1.08 -7.13
N ILE A 141 3.49 1.26 -7.29
CA ILE A 141 2.48 0.65 -6.43
C ILE A 141 2.01 -0.67 -7.05
N VAL A 142 2.15 -1.78 -6.33
CA VAL A 142 1.62 -3.10 -6.72
C VAL A 142 0.38 -3.41 -5.88
N SER A 143 -0.76 -3.57 -6.55
CA SER A 143 -2.06 -3.79 -5.89
C SER A 143 -3.07 -4.44 -6.85
N HIS A 144 -4.32 -4.59 -6.39
CA HIS A 144 -5.41 -4.95 -7.30
C HIS A 144 -5.64 -3.89 -8.37
N GLY A 145 -5.79 -4.33 -9.62
CA GLY A 145 -6.07 -3.46 -10.76
C GLY A 145 -7.37 -2.65 -10.61
N PHE A 146 -8.42 -3.23 -10.04
CA PHE A 146 -9.68 -2.52 -9.79
C PHE A 146 -9.56 -1.38 -8.75
N LYS A 147 -8.46 -1.29 -7.99
CA LYS A 147 -8.18 -0.17 -7.07
C LYS A 147 -7.41 0.99 -7.73
N ARG A 148 -7.03 0.87 -9.00
CA ARG A 148 -6.21 1.86 -9.72
C ARG A 148 -6.78 3.27 -9.63
N GLU A 149 -8.08 3.44 -9.87
CA GLU A 149 -8.72 4.76 -9.81
C GLU A 149 -8.73 5.33 -8.40
N ARG A 150 -8.95 4.50 -7.38
CA ARG A 150 -8.92 4.93 -5.98
C ARG A 150 -7.54 5.41 -5.57
N PHE A 151 -6.49 4.63 -5.85
CA PHE A 151 -5.13 5.06 -5.57
C PHE A 151 -4.75 6.29 -6.38
N GLY A 152 -5.13 6.32 -7.65
CA GLY A 152 -4.72 7.37 -8.56
C GLY A 152 -5.41 8.69 -8.33
N LYS A 153 -6.74 8.71 -8.55
CA LYS A 153 -7.55 9.92 -8.54
C LYS A 153 -7.76 10.47 -7.13
N LEU A 154 -7.85 9.59 -6.14
CA LEU A 154 -8.13 9.99 -4.76
C LEU A 154 -6.82 10.08 -3.97
N HIS A 155 -6.18 8.95 -3.64
CA HIS A 155 -5.06 8.93 -2.68
C HIS A 155 -3.84 9.72 -3.15
N CYS A 156 -3.30 9.38 -4.32
CA CYS A 156 -2.17 10.09 -4.92
C CYS A 156 -2.57 11.52 -5.32
N GLY A 157 -3.81 11.70 -5.79
CA GLY A 157 -4.37 12.99 -6.17
C GLY A 157 -4.33 14.01 -5.05
N VAL A 158 -4.82 13.68 -3.85
CA VAL A 158 -4.80 14.63 -2.72
C VAL A 158 -3.41 14.85 -2.13
N LEU A 159 -2.51 13.86 -2.27
CA LEU A 159 -1.10 14.00 -1.91
C LEU A 159 -0.28 14.73 -2.97
N GLY A 160 -0.90 15.20 -4.06
CA GLY A 160 -0.22 15.90 -5.15
C GLY A 160 0.89 15.08 -5.82
N LEU A 161 0.85 13.75 -5.72
CA LEU A 161 1.85 12.86 -6.31
C LEU A 161 1.66 12.81 -7.83
N GLY A 162 2.74 13.03 -8.57
CA GLY A 162 2.74 13.12 -10.03
C GLY A 162 2.41 11.77 -10.67
N MET A 163 1.20 11.66 -11.19
CA MET A 163 0.75 10.46 -11.88
C MET A 163 1.49 10.35 -13.22
N GLY A 164 2.42 9.39 -13.34
CA GLY A 164 3.10 9.12 -14.60
C GLY A 164 2.12 8.73 -15.70
N THR A 165 2.60 8.69 -16.95
CA THR A 165 1.80 8.35 -18.15
C THR A 165 1.05 7.00 -18.08
N SER A 166 1.41 6.14 -17.12
CA SER A 166 0.86 4.81 -16.83
C SER A 166 -0.51 4.77 -16.12
N PHE A 167 -1.18 5.90 -15.92
CA PHE A 167 -2.56 5.95 -15.39
C PHE A 167 -3.66 6.10 -16.45
N GLY A 168 -3.29 6.20 -17.73
CA GLY A 168 -4.24 6.08 -18.83
C GLY A 168 -4.75 4.64 -18.99
N PRO A 169 -5.95 4.43 -19.55
CA PRO A 169 -6.43 3.10 -19.90
C PRO A 169 -5.44 2.43 -20.86
N SER A 170 -5.21 1.13 -20.68
CA SER A 170 -4.38 0.33 -21.57
C SER A 170 -5.07 0.17 -22.94
N ARG A 171 -4.84 1.09 -23.88
CA ARG A 171 -4.62 0.84 -25.32
C ARG A 171 -4.56 2.14 -26.15
N GLU A 172 -3.65 2.07 -27.14
CA GLU A 172 -3.47 2.90 -28.33
C GLU A 172 -3.15 4.38 -28.14
N ARG A 173 -1.92 4.73 -28.59
CA ARG A 173 -1.48 6.11 -28.81
C ARG A 173 -2.46 6.78 -29.76
N ASN A 174 -3.28 7.67 -29.24
CA ASN A 174 -3.87 8.73 -30.02
C ASN A 174 -3.55 10.04 -29.31
N ASP A 175 -2.69 10.82 -29.96
CA ASP A 175 -2.30 12.16 -29.54
C ASP A 175 -3.53 13.07 -29.56
N ARG A 176 -4.15 13.26 -28.40
CA ARG A 176 -4.97 14.44 -28.10
C ARG A 176 -4.63 14.91 -26.70
N GLU A 177 -3.99 16.07 -26.68
CA GLU A 177 -3.65 16.86 -25.51
C GLU A 177 -4.90 17.19 -24.71
N ASP A 178 -5.05 16.62 -23.52
CA ASP A 178 -5.87 17.16 -22.45
C ASP A 178 -5.24 16.77 -21.11
N GLY A 179 -4.73 17.78 -20.39
CA GLY A 179 -4.24 17.64 -19.01
C GLY A 179 -2.74 17.40 -18.83
N ASN A 180 -1.86 18.13 -19.53
CA ASN A 180 -0.42 18.14 -19.25
C ASN A 180 -0.12 18.90 -17.96
N GLY A 181 -0.43 18.30 -16.81
CA GLY A 181 0.16 18.64 -15.53
C GLY A 181 1.36 17.75 -15.30
N LYS A 182 2.55 18.12 -15.78
CA LYS A 182 3.80 17.60 -15.20
C LYS A 182 3.81 18.05 -13.73
N GLY A 183 3.28 17.21 -12.84
CA GLY A 183 3.45 17.39 -11.40
C GLY A 183 4.94 17.49 -11.12
N LYS A 184 5.39 18.62 -10.55
CA LYS A 184 6.74 18.72 -10.00
C LYS A 184 6.84 17.71 -8.85
N GLY A 185 7.84 16.83 -8.86
CA GLY A 185 8.26 16.12 -7.63
C GLY A 185 8.50 14.62 -7.76
N VAL A 186 7.50 13.81 -8.12
CA VAL A 186 7.57 12.33 -7.99
C VAL A 186 6.82 11.62 -9.12
N GLU A 187 7.43 10.61 -9.75
CA GLU A 187 6.75 9.73 -10.73
C GLU A 187 6.02 8.59 -10.02
N VAL A 188 4.69 8.48 -10.19
CA VAL A 188 3.90 7.33 -9.71
C VAL A 188 3.51 6.40 -10.86
N VAL A 189 3.82 5.11 -10.71
CA VAL A 189 3.41 4.01 -11.58
C VAL A 189 2.54 3.05 -10.78
N PHE A 190 1.45 2.56 -11.37
CA PHE A 190 0.55 1.60 -10.72
C PHE A 190 0.48 0.29 -11.50
N GLU A 191 0.97 -0.77 -10.87
CA GLU A 191 1.04 -2.15 -11.35
C GLU A 191 -0.17 -2.90 -10.78
N GLY A 192 -1.28 -2.83 -11.52
CA GLY A 192 -2.55 -3.42 -11.14
C GLY A 192 -2.69 -4.85 -11.65
N ILE A 193 -2.82 -5.82 -10.75
CA ILE A 193 -3.08 -7.23 -11.10
C ILE A 193 -4.42 -7.65 -10.51
N ASN A 194 -5.35 -8.08 -11.35
CA ASN A 194 -6.65 -8.55 -10.92
C ASN A 194 -6.68 -10.08 -10.78
N PRO A 195 -7.63 -10.60 -9.98
CA PRO A 195 -7.92 -12.03 -9.99
C PRO A 195 -8.37 -12.53 -11.37
N GLU A 196 -8.09 -13.80 -11.61
CA GLU A 196 -8.41 -14.50 -12.88
C GLU A 196 -9.90 -14.42 -13.22
N PHE A 197 -10.79 -14.45 -12.22
CA PHE A 197 -12.23 -14.31 -12.45
C PHE A 197 -12.65 -12.97 -13.06
N MET A 198 -11.77 -11.96 -13.08
CA MET A 198 -12.02 -10.67 -13.70
C MET A 198 -11.45 -10.57 -15.12
N ASP A 199 -10.64 -11.53 -15.56
CA ASP A 199 -10.08 -11.57 -16.90
C ASP A 199 -11.02 -12.32 -17.85
N LYS A 200 -11.54 -11.63 -18.87
CA LYS A 200 -12.48 -12.19 -19.84
C LYS A 200 -11.87 -13.30 -20.70
N GLU A 201 -10.55 -13.39 -20.77
CA GLU A 201 -9.83 -14.41 -21.51
C GLU A 201 -9.48 -15.63 -20.64
N SER A 202 -9.69 -15.55 -19.33
CA SER A 202 -9.41 -16.63 -18.37
C SER A 202 -10.53 -17.66 -18.33
N GLU A 203 -10.16 -18.94 -18.16
CA GLU A 203 -11.13 -20.02 -17.91
C GLU A 203 -11.87 -19.86 -16.57
N GLU A 204 -11.31 -19.07 -15.63
CA GLU A 204 -11.92 -18.78 -14.33
C GLU A 204 -12.86 -17.56 -14.37
N PHE A 205 -13.07 -16.94 -15.54
CA PHE A 205 -13.89 -15.73 -15.68
C PHE A 205 -15.30 -15.89 -15.08
N ASP A 206 -15.67 -14.94 -14.22
CA ASP A 206 -16.99 -14.88 -13.59
C ASP A 206 -17.53 -13.44 -13.66
N ALA A 207 -18.49 -13.22 -14.55
CA ALA A 207 -19.09 -11.92 -14.78
C ALA A 207 -19.89 -11.39 -13.57
N GLU A 208 -20.61 -12.26 -12.87
CA GLU A 208 -21.42 -11.88 -11.70
C GLU A 208 -20.49 -11.44 -10.56
N LYS A 209 -19.46 -12.26 -10.28
CA LYS A 209 -18.47 -11.94 -9.27
C LYS A 209 -17.65 -10.69 -9.62
N CYS A 210 -17.32 -10.50 -10.89
CA CYS A 210 -16.66 -9.29 -11.36
C CYS A 210 -17.54 -8.05 -11.06
N GLU A 211 -18.83 -8.10 -11.38
CA GLU A 211 -19.76 -7.01 -11.10
C GLU A 211 -19.91 -6.77 -9.58
N ASP A 212 -20.01 -7.82 -8.78
CA ASP A 212 -20.07 -7.72 -7.31
C ASP A 212 -18.81 -7.08 -6.72
N THR A 213 -17.64 -7.45 -7.23
CA THR A 213 -16.34 -6.88 -6.81
C THR A 213 -16.28 -5.39 -7.17
N MET A 214 -16.65 -5.06 -8.41
CA MET A 214 -16.66 -3.68 -8.90
C MET A 214 -17.70 -2.83 -8.19
N LYS A 215 -18.88 -3.36 -7.89
CA LYS A 215 -19.90 -2.70 -7.07
C LYS A 215 -19.39 -2.44 -5.66
N GLY A 216 -18.76 -3.43 -5.04
CA GLY A 216 -18.12 -3.28 -3.74
C GLY A 216 -17.07 -2.17 -3.72
N GLU A 217 -16.24 -2.10 -4.75
CA GLU A 217 -15.26 -1.02 -4.92
C GLU A 217 -15.94 0.33 -5.12
N ARG A 218 -16.95 0.45 -6.00
CA ARG A 218 -17.67 1.71 -6.24
C ARG A 218 -18.39 2.23 -4.99
N GLU A 219 -19.05 1.37 -4.23
CA GLU A 219 -19.91 1.80 -3.11
C GLU A 219 -19.16 1.94 -1.78
N ARG A 220 -18.25 1.00 -1.47
CA ARG A 220 -17.61 0.86 -0.16
C ARG A 220 -16.09 0.99 -0.18
N GLY A 221 -15.50 1.07 -1.38
CA GLY A 221 -14.12 1.41 -1.63
C GLY A 221 -14.04 2.88 -2.08
N TYR A 222 -13.83 3.10 -3.37
CA TYR A 222 -13.80 4.41 -4.02
C TYR A 222 -14.86 5.39 -3.52
N GLY A 223 -16.16 5.01 -3.51
CA GLY A 223 -17.24 5.94 -3.17
C GLY A 223 -17.30 6.39 -1.70
N GLU A 224 -16.63 5.71 -0.78
CA GLU A 224 -16.43 6.24 0.58
C GLU A 224 -15.27 7.24 0.62
N TRP A 225 -14.17 6.93 -0.07
CA TRP A 225 -13.02 7.84 -0.17
C TRP A 225 -13.33 9.10 -0.96
N GLU A 226 -14.22 9.04 -1.96
CA GLU A 226 -14.68 10.22 -2.69
C GLU A 226 -15.39 11.23 -1.77
N LYS A 227 -16.01 10.76 -0.68
CA LYS A 227 -16.71 11.59 0.31
C LYS A 227 -15.80 12.04 1.46
N ASP A 228 -14.67 11.37 1.65
CA ASP A 228 -13.73 11.56 2.76
C ASP A 228 -12.31 11.27 2.26
N LEU A 229 -11.78 12.20 1.45
CA LEU A 229 -10.53 12.02 0.71
C LEU A 229 -9.32 11.79 1.62
N TRP A 230 -9.36 12.31 2.85
CA TRP A 230 -8.30 12.22 3.84
C TRP A 230 -8.51 11.07 4.83
N GLY A 231 -9.65 10.37 4.73
CA GLY A 231 -10.02 9.29 5.62
C GLY A 231 -10.21 9.72 7.06
N THR A 232 -10.49 11.00 7.32
CA THR A 232 -10.59 11.56 8.68
C THR A 232 -12.01 11.48 9.25
N GLY A 233 -12.98 11.12 8.43
CA GLY A 233 -14.38 10.92 8.78
C GLY A 233 -14.65 9.64 9.57
N MET A 234 -15.75 9.64 10.31
CA MET A 234 -16.12 8.55 11.24
C MET A 234 -16.26 7.19 10.57
N VAL A 235 -16.70 7.12 9.31
CA VAL A 235 -16.91 5.84 8.60
C VAL A 235 -15.58 5.14 8.36
N LEU A 236 -14.60 5.83 7.76
CA LEU A 236 -13.30 5.25 7.45
C LEU A 236 -12.47 5.01 8.71
N ARG A 237 -12.53 5.94 9.68
CA ARG A 237 -11.91 5.74 11.00
C ARG A 237 -12.52 4.55 11.75
N GLY A 238 -13.83 4.40 11.73
CA GLY A 238 -14.52 3.24 12.32
C GLY A 238 -14.12 1.92 11.66
N LYS A 239 -13.97 1.89 10.33
CA LYS A 239 -13.44 0.72 9.61
C LYS A 239 -12.03 0.35 10.06
N ARG A 240 -11.13 1.33 10.18
CA ARG A 240 -9.76 1.11 10.71
C ARG A 240 -9.80 0.61 12.16
N GLY A 241 -10.62 1.25 13.00
CA GLY A 241 -10.81 0.86 14.39
C GLY A 241 -11.28 -0.59 14.55
N GLY A 242 -12.14 -1.05 13.65
CA GLY A 242 -12.60 -2.45 13.59
C GLY A 242 -11.55 -3.46 13.13
N ARG A 243 -10.49 -3.02 12.44
CA ARG A 243 -9.37 -3.87 11.94
C ARG A 243 -8.20 -3.93 12.92
N ASP A 244 -8.01 -2.94 13.78
CA ASP A 244 -6.99 -2.97 14.84
C ASP A 244 -7.39 -3.93 15.96
N LYS A 245 -7.24 -5.22 15.71
CA LYS A 245 -7.64 -6.32 16.61
C LYS A 245 -6.65 -6.58 17.73
N TRP A 246 -5.40 -6.19 17.54
CA TRP A 246 -4.31 -6.43 18.48
C TRP A 246 -3.94 -5.19 19.30
N GLY A 247 -4.58 -4.04 19.02
CA GLY A 247 -4.27 -2.80 19.71
C GLY A 247 -2.82 -2.39 19.54
N VAL A 248 -2.21 -2.71 18.37
CA VAL A 248 -0.79 -2.44 18.09
C VAL A 248 -0.48 -0.95 18.27
N LYS A 249 -1.49 -0.10 17.99
CA LYS A 249 -1.43 1.35 18.12
C LYS A 249 -1.78 1.87 19.52
N GLY A 250 -2.19 1.00 20.45
CA GLY A 250 -2.68 1.41 21.76
C GLY A 250 -3.82 2.43 21.68
N GLU A 251 -3.76 3.43 22.56
CA GLU A 251 -4.72 4.55 22.61
C GLU A 251 -4.38 5.68 21.61
N GLU A 252 -3.22 5.64 20.94
CA GLU A 252 -2.79 6.70 20.02
C GLU A 252 -2.24 6.15 18.71
N ARG A 253 -2.98 6.37 17.62
CA ARG A 253 -2.57 6.01 16.26
C ARG A 253 -1.64 7.07 15.68
N ARG A 254 -0.36 6.99 16.02
CA ARG A 254 0.67 7.93 15.54
C ARG A 254 1.11 7.63 14.09
N LEU A 255 1.54 8.65 13.37
CA LEU A 255 2.32 8.55 12.14
C LEU A 255 3.81 8.71 12.45
N PHE A 256 4.17 9.55 13.42
CA PHE A 256 5.54 9.82 13.86
C PHE A 256 5.78 9.37 15.31
N GLU A 257 6.98 8.89 15.57
CA GLU A 257 7.43 8.46 16.91
C GLU A 257 7.76 9.65 17.81
N SER A 258 8.21 10.77 17.21
CA SER A 258 8.50 12.01 17.92
C SER A 258 8.22 13.25 17.07
N GLU A 259 8.11 14.40 17.74
CA GLU A 259 7.95 15.69 17.07
C GLU A 259 9.17 16.03 16.21
N GLU A 260 10.38 15.70 16.68
CA GLU A 260 11.62 15.90 15.93
C GLU A 260 11.65 15.03 14.65
N GLU A 261 11.13 13.81 14.69
CA GLU A 261 10.98 12.97 13.50
C GLU A 261 10.04 13.64 12.49
N ARG A 262 8.88 14.11 12.97
CA ARG A 262 7.91 14.82 12.15
C ARG A 262 8.50 16.06 11.48
N GLU A 263 9.17 16.92 12.25
CA GLU A 263 9.80 18.14 11.73
C GLU A 263 10.85 17.82 10.66
N ARG A 264 11.68 16.79 10.88
CA ARG A 264 12.69 16.34 9.90
C ARG A 264 12.07 15.81 8.61
N SER A 265 10.85 15.25 8.68
CA SER A 265 10.15 14.74 7.50
C SER A 265 9.62 15.87 6.61
N GLY A 266 9.36 17.04 7.19
CA GLY A 266 8.67 18.15 6.54
C GLY A 266 7.17 17.91 6.29
N LEU A 267 6.63 16.75 6.67
CA LEU A 267 5.21 16.45 6.54
C LEU A 267 4.42 17.10 7.69
N LYS A 268 3.37 17.84 7.33
CA LYS A 268 2.49 18.47 8.32
C LYS A 268 1.39 17.50 8.74
N THR A 269 1.27 17.30 10.04
CA THR A 269 0.20 16.49 10.66
C THR A 269 -0.56 17.28 11.71
N ARG A 270 -1.75 16.79 12.03
CA ARG A 270 -2.58 17.24 13.16
C ARG A 270 -3.16 16.02 13.86
N TRP A 271 -3.58 16.22 15.10
CA TRP A 271 -4.25 15.18 15.85
C TRP A 271 -5.77 15.29 15.74
N LEU A 272 -6.42 14.16 15.56
CA LEU A 272 -7.86 13.98 15.71
C LEU A 272 -8.16 13.37 17.07
N GLU A 273 -8.99 14.07 17.83
CA GLU A 273 -9.54 13.60 19.11
C GLU A 273 -11.01 13.22 18.87
N GLU A 274 -11.46 12.04 19.33
CA GLU A 274 -12.88 11.84 19.67
C GLU A 274 -13.06 12.04 21.18
N ARG A 275 -14.30 12.31 21.59
CA ARG A 275 -14.68 12.41 23.00
C ARG A 275 -15.18 11.05 23.50
N GLU A 276 -14.99 10.78 24.80
CA GLU A 276 -15.44 9.58 25.54
C GLU A 276 -14.50 8.34 25.51
N GLY A 277 -13.22 8.50 25.87
CA GLY A 277 -12.29 7.37 26.18
C GLY A 277 -11.50 6.83 24.98
N VAL A 278 -10.90 7.73 24.20
CA VAL A 278 -10.79 7.56 22.76
C VAL A 278 -9.38 7.36 22.23
N ARG A 279 -9.30 6.52 21.17
CA ARG A 279 -8.18 6.43 20.22
C ARG A 279 -7.91 7.77 19.52
N ARG A 280 -6.83 8.47 19.89
CA ARG A 280 -6.34 9.66 19.18
C ARG A 280 -5.67 9.23 17.88
N GLU A 281 -5.86 9.96 16.77
CA GLU A 281 -5.24 9.60 15.48
C GLU A 281 -4.46 10.78 14.92
N GLU A 282 -3.18 10.57 14.62
CA GLU A 282 -2.36 11.55 13.90
C GLU A 282 -2.66 11.42 12.40
N VAL A 283 -3.04 12.52 11.77
CA VAL A 283 -3.42 12.56 10.36
C VAL A 283 -2.70 13.67 9.63
N ILE A 284 -2.52 13.50 8.33
CA ILE A 284 -1.96 14.53 7.44
C ILE A 284 -2.90 15.75 7.41
N VAL A 285 -2.33 16.96 7.42
CA VAL A 285 -3.10 18.20 7.25
C VAL A 285 -3.53 18.33 5.79
N GLU A 286 -4.79 18.67 5.55
CA GLU A 286 -5.47 18.60 4.25
C GLU A 286 -4.96 19.63 3.21
N GLU A 287 -4.24 20.65 3.66
CA GLU A 287 -3.71 21.71 2.82
C GLU A 287 -2.23 21.95 3.18
N GLY A 288 -1.32 21.73 2.23
CA GLY A 288 0.10 21.90 2.48
C GLY A 288 0.99 21.82 1.25
N SER A 289 2.18 22.42 1.37
CA SER A 289 3.32 22.09 0.53
C SER A 289 3.85 20.72 0.99
N TRP A 290 3.75 19.71 0.13
CA TRP A 290 4.25 18.38 0.45
C TRP A 290 5.77 18.33 0.33
N PRO A 291 6.47 17.62 1.22
CA PRO A 291 7.93 17.59 1.21
C PRO A 291 8.51 16.86 -0.01
N TRP A 292 7.69 16.10 -0.74
CA TRP A 292 8.04 15.43 -2.00
C TRP A 292 7.74 16.26 -3.25
N ASN A 293 7.20 17.47 -3.13
CA ASN A 293 6.94 18.38 -4.26
C ASN A 293 8.06 19.41 -4.53
N CYS A 294 9.18 19.28 -3.82
CA CYS A 294 10.30 20.23 -3.80
C CYS A 294 11.18 20.13 -5.05
#